data_AF-A0A1Z8UJS6-F1
#
_entry.id   AF-A0A1Z8UJS6-F1
#
_cell.length_a   1.000
_cell.length_b   1.000
_cell.length_c   1.000
_cell.angle_alpha   90.00
_cell.angle_beta   90.00
_cell.angle_gamma   90.00
#
_symmetry.space_group_name_H-M   'P 1'
#
loop_
_entity.id
_entity.type
_entity.pdbx_description
1 polymer ?
#
loop_
_entity_poly.entity_id
_entity_poly.type
_entity_poly.pdbx_seq_one_letter_code
_entity_poly.pdbx_strand_id
1 'polypeptide(L)'
;MKKILLLIPFFVISSCFKSDIVQSQTANTDPASMHNGQVYPTVPRSYTSFCNAPKNCKFLFKYDYTFWSDTENYSSDFLSIRFLNAGPYFISFFNIDKDISYCKGWKKGDNTSGAIKWNIKIKKDEWDEFWFDYDYYGTDQEIEYTITYRYEVIDSLLHFSSSEGDSLIFYRTNEIKDFVDCMLYN
;
A
#
# COMPACT_ATOMS: atom_id res chain seq x y z
N MET A 1 62.31 -24.89 -10.25
CA MET A 1 61.02 -24.18 -10.35
C MET A 1 60.50 -23.96 -8.93
N LYS A 2 60.55 -22.71 -8.45
CA LYS A 2 60.28 -22.34 -7.05
C LYS A 2 58.78 -22.18 -6.82
N LYS A 3 58.27 -22.83 -5.78
CA LYS A 3 56.91 -22.67 -5.25
C LYS A 3 56.78 -21.27 -4.65
N ILE A 4 55.79 -20.50 -5.07
CA ILE A 4 55.38 -19.26 -4.39
C ILE A 4 54.01 -19.54 -3.78
N LEU A 5 53.98 -19.50 -2.45
CA LEU A 5 52.81 -19.62 -1.61
C LEU A 5 52.63 -18.27 -0.89
N LEU A 6 51.36 -17.83 -0.78
CA LEU A 6 50.82 -16.78 0.10
C LEU A 6 51.15 -15.30 -0.23
N LEU A 7 50.12 -14.48 -0.44
CA LEU A 7 49.44 -13.74 0.65
C LEU A 7 48.20 -12.98 0.13
N ILE A 8 47.12 -13.08 0.89
CA ILE A 8 45.84 -12.36 0.77
C ILE A 8 46.02 -10.91 1.26
N PRO A 9 45.38 -9.92 0.62
CA PRO A 9 44.78 -8.76 1.31
C PRO A 9 43.27 -8.72 1.01
N PHE A 10 42.38 -9.00 1.96
CA PHE A 10 41.76 -8.10 2.95
C PHE A 10 41.18 -6.79 2.38
N PHE A 11 39.88 -6.56 2.66
CA PHE A 11 39.02 -5.41 2.35
C PHE A 11 38.50 -5.37 0.90
N VAL A 12 37.18 -5.31 0.61
CA VAL A 12 36.11 -4.57 1.27
C VAL A 12 34.83 -5.42 1.29
N ILE A 13 34.29 -5.58 2.49
CA ILE A 13 32.94 -6.04 2.76
C ILE A 13 32.01 -5.07 2.03
N SER A 14 31.38 -5.45 0.92
CA SER A 14 30.24 -4.67 0.41
C SER A 14 29.04 -4.97 1.29
N SER A 15 29.10 -4.52 2.54
CA SER A 15 27.91 -4.22 3.28
C SER A 15 27.18 -3.15 2.46
N CYS A 16 26.12 -3.56 1.76
CA CYS A 16 25.04 -2.65 1.44
C CYS A 16 24.58 -2.09 2.78
N PHE A 17 25.12 -0.93 3.15
CA PHE A 17 24.53 -0.11 4.18
C PHE A 17 23.11 0.17 3.70
N LYS A 18 22.14 -0.45 4.38
CA LYS A 18 20.76 0.00 4.38
C LYS A 18 20.86 1.46 4.82
N SER A 19 20.78 2.37 3.86
CA SER A 19 20.62 3.78 4.16
C SER A 19 19.22 3.91 4.73
N ASP A 20 19.09 3.68 6.03
CA ASP A 20 17.97 4.23 6.77
C ASP A 20 18.01 5.73 6.49
N ILE A 21 16.99 6.21 5.77
CA ILE A 21 16.77 7.63 5.58
C ILE A 21 16.42 8.17 6.96
N VAL A 22 17.43 8.48 7.77
CA VAL A 22 17.28 9.30 8.96
C VAL A 22 17.05 10.71 8.43
N GLN A 23 15.77 11.04 8.23
CA GLN A 23 15.36 12.40 7.92
C GLN A 23 15.87 13.28 9.08
N SER A 24 16.87 14.12 8.78
CA SER A 24 17.42 15.12 9.70
C SER A 24 16.28 15.83 10.43
N GLN A 25 16.39 15.94 11.76
CA GLN A 25 15.41 16.49 12.69
C GLN A 25 15.22 18.02 12.56
N THR A 26 15.16 18.55 11.35
CA THR A 26 14.63 19.88 11.09
C THR A 26 13.14 19.75 10.84
N ALA A 27 12.32 20.47 11.60
CA ALA A 27 10.88 20.48 11.39
C ALA A 27 10.58 20.83 9.93
N ASN A 28 9.75 20.01 9.27
CA ASN A 28 9.38 20.27 7.89
C ASN A 28 8.70 21.64 7.78
N THR A 29 9.19 22.50 6.88
CA THR A 29 8.61 23.83 6.63
C THR A 29 7.65 23.85 5.44
N ASP A 30 7.57 22.77 4.67
CA ASP A 30 6.67 22.70 3.53
C ASP A 30 5.23 22.77 4.02
N PRO A 31 4.41 23.70 3.51
CA PRO A 31 3.06 23.86 4.02
C PRO A 31 2.18 22.68 3.61
N ALA A 32 1.31 22.24 4.51
CA ALA A 32 0.33 21.21 4.21
C ALA A 32 -0.61 21.72 3.11
N SER A 33 -0.95 20.85 2.16
CA SER A 33 -1.85 21.18 1.06
C SER A 33 -2.95 20.14 0.94
N MET A 34 -4.14 20.61 0.58
CA MET A 34 -5.29 19.77 0.22
C MET A 34 -5.25 19.40 -1.25
N HIS A 35 -5.99 18.36 -1.63
CA HIS A 35 -6.12 17.95 -3.03
C HIS A 35 -6.67 19.08 -3.93
N ASN A 36 -7.48 19.99 -3.38
CA ASN A 36 -8.08 21.12 -4.09
C ASN A 36 -7.11 22.31 -4.28
N GLY A 37 -5.84 22.15 -3.91
CA GLY A 37 -4.83 23.20 -4.01
C GLY A 37 -4.84 24.19 -2.85
N GLN A 38 -5.75 24.07 -1.87
CA GLN A 38 -5.72 24.90 -0.67
C GLN A 38 -4.47 24.58 0.15
N VAL A 39 -3.69 25.60 0.46
CA VAL A 39 -2.45 25.50 1.26
C VAL A 39 -2.70 26.05 2.67
N TYR A 40 -2.19 25.35 3.67
CA TYR A 40 -2.22 25.75 5.08
C TYR A 40 -0.81 26.20 5.50
N PRO A 41 -0.48 27.50 5.36
CA PRO A 41 0.88 28.00 5.58
C PRO A 41 1.38 27.83 7.02
N THR A 42 0.47 27.70 7.99
CA THR A 42 0.81 27.53 9.41
C THR A 42 0.86 26.07 9.86
N VAL A 43 0.56 25.12 8.97
CA VAL A 43 0.55 23.69 9.28
C VAL A 43 1.63 23.02 8.43
N PRO A 44 2.70 22.48 9.03
CA PRO A 44 3.72 21.77 8.27
C PRO A 44 3.15 20.49 7.68
N ARG A 45 3.50 20.17 6.43
CA ARG A 45 3.15 18.92 5.77
C ARG A 45 3.74 17.76 6.57
N SER A 46 2.95 16.73 6.85
CA SER A 46 3.50 15.51 7.41
C SER A 46 3.98 14.60 6.28
N TYR A 47 5.24 14.19 6.35
CA TYR A 47 5.82 13.14 5.48
C TYR A 47 5.71 11.74 6.10
N THR A 48 5.05 11.63 7.25
CA THR A 48 4.93 10.38 8.01
C THR A 48 3.49 10.04 8.37
N SER A 49 2.59 11.03 8.34
CA SER A 49 1.17 10.93 8.63
C SER A 49 0.38 11.27 7.38
N PHE A 50 0.25 10.26 6.52
CA PHE A 50 -0.52 10.35 5.28
C PHE A 50 -1.99 10.09 5.59
N CYS A 51 -2.90 10.75 4.86
CA CYS A 51 -4.31 10.37 4.89
C CYS A 51 -5.03 10.50 6.25
N ASN A 52 -4.62 11.43 7.12
CA ASN A 52 -5.28 11.67 8.42
C ASN A 52 -6.75 12.09 8.31
N ALA A 53 -7.15 12.61 7.16
CA ALA A 53 -8.54 12.87 6.81
C ALA A 53 -8.76 12.43 5.34
N PRO A 54 -9.94 11.91 4.98
CA PRO A 54 -10.22 11.44 3.61
C PRO A 54 -9.91 12.50 2.53
N LYS A 55 -10.23 13.77 2.81
CA LYS A 55 -9.95 14.93 1.93
C LYS A 55 -8.45 15.24 1.73
N ASN A 56 -7.55 14.55 2.42
CA ASN A 56 -6.11 14.71 2.27
C ASN A 56 -5.46 13.52 1.54
N CYS A 57 -6.25 12.50 1.17
CA CYS A 57 -5.80 11.35 0.38
C CYS A 57 -6.03 11.62 -1.11
N LYS A 58 -5.01 12.05 -1.86
CA LYS A 58 -5.15 12.35 -3.29
C LYS A 58 -5.60 11.13 -4.11
N PHE A 59 -4.90 10.01 -3.99
CA PHE A 59 -5.20 8.77 -4.69
C PHE A 59 -6.57 8.23 -4.28
N LEU A 60 -6.76 7.98 -2.97
CA LEU A 60 -8.01 7.40 -2.48
C LEU A 60 -9.21 8.32 -2.74
N PHE A 61 -9.02 9.64 -2.77
CA PHE A 61 -10.07 10.58 -3.17
C PHE A 61 -10.37 10.53 -4.66
N LYS A 62 -9.34 10.55 -5.53
CA LYS A 62 -9.51 10.49 -7.00
C LYS A 62 -10.18 9.19 -7.44
N TYR A 63 -9.83 8.09 -6.79
CA TYR A 63 -10.29 6.74 -7.12
C TYR A 63 -11.38 6.22 -6.19
N ASP A 64 -11.99 7.07 -5.39
CA ASP A 64 -13.06 6.67 -4.48
C ASP A 64 -14.23 6.03 -5.25
N TYR A 65 -14.74 4.91 -4.74
CA TYR A 65 -15.79 4.09 -5.36
C TYR A 65 -15.47 3.53 -6.76
N THR A 66 -14.22 3.59 -7.21
CA THR A 66 -13.82 2.94 -8.47
C THR A 66 -13.57 1.46 -8.27
N PHE A 67 -13.95 0.66 -9.27
CA PHE A 67 -13.74 -0.78 -9.29
C PHE A 67 -12.75 -1.15 -10.38
N TRP A 68 -11.92 -2.14 -10.07
CA TRP A 68 -10.85 -2.61 -10.93
C TRP A 68 -10.80 -4.13 -10.89
N SER A 69 -10.63 -4.79 -12.03
CA SER A 69 -10.63 -6.24 -12.11
C SER A 69 -9.52 -6.73 -13.03
N ASP A 70 -8.90 -7.84 -12.65
CA ASP A 70 -8.05 -8.60 -13.56
C ASP A 70 -8.96 -9.48 -14.42
N THR A 71 -9.32 -8.99 -15.60
CA THR A 71 -10.24 -9.68 -16.53
C THR A 71 -9.54 -10.80 -17.32
N GLU A 72 -8.21 -10.86 -17.29
CA GLU A 72 -7.42 -11.84 -18.05
C GLU A 72 -7.03 -13.06 -17.22
N ASN A 73 -7.05 -12.95 -15.89
CA ASN A 73 -6.59 -13.99 -14.97
C ASN A 73 -7.69 -14.41 -13.96
N TYR A 74 -8.74 -15.05 -14.48
CA TYR A 74 -9.89 -15.59 -13.73
C TYR A 74 -9.56 -16.70 -12.70
N SER A 75 -8.29 -17.06 -12.50
CA SER A 75 -7.86 -18.21 -11.69
C SER A 75 -7.22 -17.86 -10.34
N SER A 76 -7.22 -16.58 -9.92
CA SER A 76 -6.70 -16.17 -8.61
C SER A 76 -7.83 -15.85 -7.61
N ASP A 77 -7.60 -16.10 -6.33
CA ASP A 77 -8.61 -16.01 -5.26
C ASP A 77 -9.18 -14.58 -5.02
N PHE A 78 -8.62 -13.54 -5.65
CA PHE A 78 -9.05 -12.15 -5.55
C PHE A 78 -9.04 -11.46 -6.92
N LEU A 79 -10.21 -11.37 -7.56
CA LEU A 79 -10.33 -10.95 -8.96
C LEU A 79 -10.56 -9.44 -9.12
N SER A 80 -11.13 -8.79 -8.13
CA SER A 80 -11.49 -7.38 -8.22
C SER A 80 -11.23 -6.60 -6.95
N ILE A 81 -10.89 -5.33 -7.10
CA ILE A 81 -10.64 -4.40 -6.01
C ILE A 81 -11.49 -3.15 -6.13
N ARG A 82 -11.80 -2.54 -4.98
CA ARG A 82 -12.46 -1.23 -4.87
C ARG A 82 -11.70 -0.35 -3.90
N PHE A 83 -11.51 0.90 -4.26
CA PHE A 83 -10.99 1.90 -3.33
C PHE A 83 -12.13 2.61 -2.60
N LEU A 84 -11.95 2.85 -1.31
CA LEU A 84 -12.90 3.56 -0.46
C LEU A 84 -12.17 4.54 0.45
N ASN A 85 -12.33 5.83 0.20
CA ASN A 85 -11.61 6.84 0.95
C ASN A 85 -12.08 6.96 2.41
N ALA A 86 -13.39 6.86 2.62
CA ALA A 86 -14.04 6.99 3.93
C ALA A 86 -14.47 5.67 4.56
N GLY A 87 -14.18 4.53 3.91
CA GLY A 87 -14.56 3.20 4.39
C GLY A 87 -13.62 2.66 5.48
N PRO A 88 -14.07 1.69 6.30
CA PRO A 88 -13.19 1.00 7.24
C PRO A 88 -12.08 0.23 6.52
N TYR A 89 -12.40 -0.31 5.34
CA TYR A 89 -11.45 -0.89 4.40
C TYR A 89 -11.18 0.08 3.27
N PHE A 90 -9.97 0.61 3.17
CA PHE A 90 -9.62 1.59 2.14
C PHE A 90 -9.36 0.95 0.78
N ILE A 91 -9.01 -0.33 0.78
CA ILE A 91 -9.06 -1.24 -0.37
C ILE A 91 -9.93 -2.41 0.04
N SER A 92 -10.94 -2.73 -0.75
CA SER A 92 -11.78 -3.91 -0.58
C SER A 92 -11.54 -4.89 -1.73
N PHE A 93 -11.55 -6.18 -1.42
CA PHE A 93 -11.38 -7.28 -2.36
C PHE A 93 -12.69 -8.01 -2.59
N PHE A 94 -12.91 -8.46 -3.81
CA PHE A 94 -14.12 -9.18 -4.21
C PHE A 94 -13.79 -10.35 -5.12
N ASN A 95 -14.61 -11.40 -4.99
CA ASN A 95 -14.72 -12.44 -5.98
C ASN A 95 -16.14 -12.37 -6.58
N ILE A 96 -16.23 -12.40 -7.91
CA ILE A 96 -17.49 -12.28 -8.66
C ILE A 96 -18.23 -13.63 -8.70
N ASP A 97 -17.61 -14.72 -8.23
CA ASP A 97 -18.27 -16.02 -8.22
C ASP A 97 -19.53 -16.02 -7.33
N LYS A 98 -20.63 -16.29 -8.04
CA LYS A 98 -22.04 -16.23 -7.69
C LYS A 98 -22.37 -16.43 -6.20
N ASP A 99 -23.08 -15.44 -5.67
CA ASP A 99 -23.93 -15.45 -4.47
C ASP A 99 -23.35 -15.03 -3.11
N ILE A 100 -22.03 -14.81 -2.95
CA ILE A 100 -21.52 -14.23 -1.67
C ILE A 100 -20.35 -13.25 -1.89
N SER A 101 -20.66 -11.95 -1.96
CA SER A 101 -19.65 -10.89 -1.92
C SER A 101 -19.11 -10.71 -0.50
N TYR A 102 -18.08 -11.50 -0.13
CA TYR A 102 -17.36 -11.27 1.11
C TYR A 102 -16.48 -10.02 0.98
N CYS A 103 -16.88 -8.93 1.63
CA CYS A 103 -16.08 -7.71 1.68
C CYS A 103 -14.95 -7.89 2.71
N LYS A 104 -13.79 -8.35 2.23
CA LYS A 104 -12.52 -8.28 2.96
C LYS A 104 -11.70 -7.14 2.39
N GLY A 105 -10.71 -6.68 3.13
CA GLY A 105 -9.91 -5.57 2.65
C GLY A 105 -8.81 -5.14 3.59
N TRP A 106 -8.09 -4.12 3.14
CA TRP A 106 -7.06 -3.47 3.93
C TRP A 106 -7.66 -2.34 4.77
N LYS A 107 -7.39 -2.38 6.07
CA LYS A 107 -7.78 -1.35 7.05
C LYS A 107 -6.52 -0.72 7.64
N LYS A 108 -6.47 0.61 7.71
CA LYS A 108 -5.31 1.36 8.20
C LYS A 108 -5.07 1.09 9.70
N GLY A 109 -3.82 1.15 10.12
CA GLY A 109 -3.40 0.98 11.52
C GLY A 109 -3.37 -0.48 11.95
N ASP A 110 -3.48 -0.69 13.25
CA ASP A 110 -3.40 -2.01 13.88
C ASP A 110 -4.65 -2.86 13.58
N ASN A 111 -4.41 -4.10 13.21
CA ASN A 111 -5.43 -5.09 12.90
C ASN A 111 -5.12 -6.40 13.63
N THR A 112 -6.17 -7.14 13.96
CA THR A 112 -6.06 -8.43 14.63
C THR A 112 -7.12 -9.39 14.12
N SER A 113 -6.75 -10.66 13.94
CA SER A 113 -7.70 -11.76 13.74
C SER A 113 -7.28 -12.94 14.62
N GLY A 114 -8.11 -13.25 15.62
CA GLY A 114 -7.70 -14.16 16.68
C GLY A 114 -6.47 -13.62 17.42
N ALA A 115 -5.41 -14.42 17.48
CA ALA A 115 -4.12 -14.04 18.07
C ALA A 115 -3.16 -13.34 17.08
N ILE A 116 -3.48 -13.35 15.78
CA ILE A 116 -2.60 -12.83 14.72
C ILE A 116 -2.76 -11.31 14.61
N LYS A 117 -1.64 -10.59 14.51
CA LYS A 117 -1.59 -9.13 14.40
C LYS A 117 -0.83 -8.67 13.17
N TRP A 118 -1.30 -7.58 12.59
CA TRP A 118 -0.63 -6.85 11.52
C TRP A 118 -0.96 -5.37 11.58
N ASN A 119 -0.11 -4.53 11.03
CA ASN A 119 -0.31 -3.09 10.94
C ASN A 119 -0.20 -2.64 9.48
N ILE A 120 -1.07 -1.72 9.08
CA ILE A 120 -1.06 -1.16 7.73
C ILE A 120 -0.76 0.33 7.80
N LYS A 121 0.35 0.74 7.19
CA LYS A 121 0.80 2.12 7.20
C LYS A 121 0.90 2.68 5.79
N ILE A 122 0.10 3.70 5.48
CA ILE A 122 0.22 4.42 4.21
C ILE A 122 1.58 5.14 4.17
N LYS A 123 2.31 4.96 3.08
CA LYS A 123 3.64 5.52 2.83
C LYS A 123 3.65 6.60 1.76
N LYS A 124 2.74 6.48 0.80
CA LYS A 124 2.59 7.45 -0.28
C LYS A 124 1.13 7.48 -0.72
N ASP A 125 0.62 8.68 -0.93
CA ASP A 125 -0.71 8.90 -1.48
C ASP A 125 -0.65 10.16 -2.36
N GLU A 126 -0.39 9.93 -3.65
CA GLU A 126 -0.29 10.94 -4.70
C GLU A 126 -1.25 10.60 -5.85
N TRP A 127 -1.49 11.53 -6.77
CA TRP A 127 -2.60 11.47 -7.73
C TRP A 127 -2.78 10.13 -8.46
N ASP A 128 -1.68 9.49 -8.83
CA ASP A 128 -1.68 8.24 -9.59
C ASP A 128 -0.77 7.19 -8.94
N GLU A 129 -0.38 7.40 -7.68
CA GLU A 129 0.58 6.55 -7.01
C GLU A 129 0.27 6.42 -5.51
N PHE A 130 0.06 5.19 -5.07
CA PHE A 130 -0.37 4.87 -3.72
C PHE A 130 0.35 3.66 -3.13
N TRP A 131 0.97 3.84 -1.97
CA TRP A 131 1.86 2.86 -1.36
C TRP A 131 1.49 2.67 0.11
N PHE A 132 1.57 1.45 0.59
CA PHE A 132 1.47 1.15 2.01
C PHE A 132 2.33 -0.05 2.40
N ASP A 133 2.81 -0.03 3.64
CA ASP A 133 3.49 -1.15 4.25
C ASP A 133 2.46 -2.01 5.00
N TYR A 134 2.61 -3.32 4.89
CA TYR A 134 1.97 -4.35 5.68
C TYR A 134 3.03 -4.96 6.61
N ASP A 135 2.97 -4.62 7.88
CA ASP A 135 3.85 -5.16 8.92
C ASP A 135 3.14 -6.34 9.60
N TYR A 136 3.64 -7.55 9.44
CA TYR A 136 3.09 -8.75 10.07
C TYR A 136 3.85 -9.06 11.36
N TYR A 137 3.13 -9.27 12.46
CA TYR A 137 3.71 -9.58 13.77
C TYR A 137 3.44 -11.03 14.22
N GLY A 138 2.61 -11.77 13.47
CA GLY A 138 2.11 -13.07 13.90
C GLY A 138 1.41 -12.98 15.26
N THR A 139 1.80 -13.84 16.20
CA THR A 139 1.24 -13.86 17.56
C THR A 139 2.00 -13.00 18.56
N ASP A 140 3.12 -12.40 18.16
CA ASP A 140 4.05 -11.71 19.04
C ASP A 140 3.88 -10.18 18.99
N GLN A 141 4.88 -9.45 19.49
CA GLN A 141 4.95 -7.98 19.45
C GLN A 141 6.02 -7.44 18.49
N GLU A 142 6.89 -8.30 17.98
CA GLU A 142 7.92 -7.93 17.02
C GLU A 142 7.42 -8.16 15.59
N ILE A 143 7.86 -7.32 14.66
CA ILE A 143 7.53 -7.48 13.24
C ILE A 143 8.33 -8.68 12.72
N GLU A 144 7.62 -9.70 12.23
CA GLU A 144 8.22 -10.86 11.55
C GLU A 144 8.68 -10.49 10.14
N TYR A 145 7.82 -9.80 9.38
CA TYR A 145 8.15 -9.30 8.04
C TYR A 145 7.30 -8.08 7.68
N THR A 146 7.82 -7.31 6.72
CA THR A 146 7.13 -6.17 6.11
C THR A 146 7.06 -6.37 4.61
N ILE A 147 5.87 -6.22 4.03
CA ILE A 147 5.66 -6.15 2.57
C ILE A 147 5.22 -4.74 2.22
N THR A 148 5.88 -4.12 1.24
CA THR A 148 5.41 -2.85 0.67
C THR A 148 4.55 -3.16 -0.56
N TYR A 149 3.30 -2.71 -0.53
CA TYR A 149 2.39 -2.77 -1.67
C TYR A 149 2.31 -1.42 -2.38
N ARG A 150 2.34 -1.46 -3.71
CA ARG A 150 2.28 -0.30 -4.60
C ARG A 150 1.14 -0.44 -5.58
N TYR A 151 0.37 0.63 -5.72
CA TYR A 151 -0.63 0.82 -6.75
C TYR A 151 -0.28 2.07 -7.55
N GLU A 152 -0.24 1.95 -8.87
CA GLU A 152 0.06 3.04 -9.78
C GLU A 152 -0.92 3.02 -10.95
N VAL A 153 -1.45 4.18 -11.34
CA VAL A 153 -2.34 4.27 -12.50
C VAL A 153 -1.56 4.86 -13.68
N ILE A 154 -1.36 4.05 -14.72
CA ILE A 154 -0.66 4.42 -15.95
C ILE A 154 -1.59 4.09 -17.11
N ASP A 155 -1.80 5.04 -18.01
CA ASP A 155 -2.66 4.85 -19.20
C ASP A 155 -4.04 4.25 -18.90
N SER A 156 -4.64 4.66 -17.77
CA SER A 156 -5.93 4.17 -17.25
C SER A 156 -5.96 2.71 -16.79
N LEU A 157 -4.81 2.06 -16.69
CA LEU A 157 -4.63 0.73 -16.08
C LEU A 157 -4.09 0.88 -14.66
N LEU A 158 -4.57 0.05 -13.76
CA LEU A 158 -4.08 0.02 -12.38
C LEU A 158 -3.02 -1.08 -12.25
N HIS A 159 -1.77 -0.66 -12.10
CA HIS A 159 -0.64 -1.52 -11.86
C HIS A 159 -0.49 -1.76 -10.36
N PHE A 160 -0.46 -3.02 -9.96
CA PHE A 160 -0.13 -3.45 -8.62
C PHE A 160 1.27 -4.07 -8.61
N SER A 161 2.04 -3.80 -7.57
CA SER A 161 3.25 -4.58 -7.28
C SER A 161 3.54 -4.70 -5.78
N SER A 162 4.35 -5.69 -5.41
CA SER A 162 4.83 -5.90 -4.04
C SER A 162 6.36 -5.89 -3.96
N SER A 163 6.90 -5.68 -2.75
CA SER A 163 8.34 -5.83 -2.48
C SER A 163 8.86 -7.28 -2.65
N GLU A 164 7.96 -8.26 -2.66
CA GLU A 164 8.27 -9.68 -2.89
C GLU A 164 8.31 -10.05 -4.38
N GLY A 165 7.98 -9.11 -5.27
CA GLY A 165 8.03 -9.30 -6.71
C GLY A 165 6.69 -9.64 -7.37
N ASP A 166 5.58 -9.60 -6.63
CA ASP A 166 4.24 -9.74 -7.22
C ASP A 166 3.97 -8.56 -8.17
N SER A 167 3.25 -8.82 -9.26
CA SER A 167 2.84 -7.81 -10.22
C SER A 167 1.54 -8.21 -10.89
N LEU A 168 0.56 -7.31 -10.91
CA LEU A 168 -0.74 -7.50 -11.55
C LEU A 168 -1.19 -6.21 -12.23
N ILE A 169 -2.01 -6.34 -13.26
CA ILE A 169 -2.65 -5.21 -13.95
C ILE A 169 -4.15 -5.39 -13.85
N PHE A 170 -4.84 -4.36 -13.37
CA PHE A 170 -6.29 -4.34 -13.28
C PHE A 170 -6.87 -3.35 -14.29
N TYR A 171 -7.99 -3.75 -14.87
CA TYR A 171 -8.80 -2.95 -15.77
C TYR A 171 -9.93 -2.28 -15.00
N ARG A 172 -10.19 -1.01 -15.29
CA ARG A 172 -11.34 -0.32 -14.71
C ARG A 172 -12.63 -0.98 -15.21
N THR A 173 -13.54 -1.27 -14.29
CA THR A 173 -14.86 -1.85 -14.61
C THR A 173 -15.96 -1.19 -13.79
N ASN A 174 -17.19 -1.22 -14.30
CA ASN A 174 -18.40 -0.87 -13.55
C ASN A 174 -19.35 -2.07 -13.42
N GLU A 175 -19.04 -3.20 -14.05
CA GLU A 175 -19.94 -4.35 -14.17
C GLU A 175 -20.29 -4.96 -12.81
N ILE A 176 -19.35 -4.90 -11.86
CA ILE A 176 -19.52 -5.47 -10.52
C ILE A 176 -20.22 -4.54 -9.53
N LYS A 177 -20.47 -3.28 -9.92
CA LYS A 177 -21.00 -2.26 -9.00
C LYS A 177 -22.34 -2.67 -8.40
N ASP A 178 -23.19 -3.31 -9.20
CA ASP A 178 -24.55 -3.70 -8.79
C ASP A 178 -24.59 -5.07 -8.09
N PHE A 179 -23.49 -5.83 -8.11
CA PHE A 179 -23.37 -7.14 -7.46
C PHE A 179 -22.66 -7.07 -6.09
N VAL A 180 -22.03 -5.94 -5.78
CA VAL A 180 -21.32 -5.71 -4.51
C VAL A 180 -22.26 -5.07 -3.51
N ASP A 181 -22.99 -5.91 -2.77
CA ASP A 181 -23.71 -5.49 -1.57
C ASP A 181 -22.83 -5.72 -0.33
N CYS A 182 -21.85 -4.83 -0.13
CA CYS A 182 -21.17 -4.75 1.16
C CYS A 182 -22.14 -4.13 2.16
N MET A 183 -23.11 -4.91 2.62
CA MET A 183 -23.86 -4.56 3.81
C MET A 183 -22.83 -4.32 4.91
N LEU A 184 -22.83 -3.09 5.41
CA LEU A 184 -22.03 -2.61 6.52
C LEU A 184 -22.41 -3.43 7.76
N TYR A 185 -21.90 -4.64 7.88
CA TYR A 185 -21.92 -5.38 9.13
C TYR A 185 -20.91 -4.70 10.04
N ASN A 186 -21.44 -3.75 10.82
CA ASN A 186 -20.78 -3.13 11.97
C ASN A 186 -20.42 -4.19 13.01
#